data_AF-A0A1W7AAH4-F1
#
_entry.id   AF-A0A1W7AAH4-F1
#
_cell.length_a   1.000
_cell.length_b   1.000
_cell.length_c   1.000
_cell.angle_alpha   90.00
_cell.angle_beta   90.00
_cell.angle_gamma   90.00
#
_symmetry.space_group_name_H-M   'P 1'
#
loop_
_entity.id
_entity.type
_entity.pdbx_description
1 polymer ?
#
loop_
_entity_poly.entity_id
_entity_poly.type
_entity_poly.pdbx_seq_one_letter_code
_entity_poly.pdbx_strand_id
1 'polypeptide(L)'
;MKRILLISQNFYPEIGSAANRMKNIFNHLEEQGYDVYILTTQPSYPNEKMYKDKKYWNDPFINGISENKVIRLSMRHEKQKKSMSSRLYYYIEFMLKVHYFVRNTEEHFDLIYVTSPNIFAPWGTLFLQKDSATDKTILEIRDLWPDSVTALDKINIDIFMPMLKLMEKRMYQNAKKIVVNNMSFIPHINKYVKNKDFLFLPNAINNEELNFRPKKETFSVVYTGNLGFAQDNTQLEEIAVELNRLKIPFNAIVYGVHANEFRQFVNDQQLKYVHVYETLPKSECLSFTSEHHIALSILKQSEVFMNVLPGKVIDALCMEVPVVTNLGGFTKELIQDYEVGIDIESATTEKLIEAILEYRNNPVLLRNHTENTKKIRSEIFMWETNIHRLIDFIS
;
A
#
# COMPACT_ATOMS: atom_id res chain seq x y z
N MET A 1 -23.06 20.65 -5.15
CA MET A 1 -22.20 19.59 -4.58
C MET A 1 -21.53 18.89 -5.75
N LYS A 2 -20.18 18.88 -5.83
CA LYS A 2 -19.48 18.18 -6.92
C LYS A 2 -19.62 16.66 -6.72
N ARG A 3 -19.98 15.92 -7.76
CA ARG A 3 -20.12 14.46 -7.76
C ARG A 3 -18.84 13.78 -8.23
N ILE A 4 -18.32 12.85 -7.43
CA ILE A 4 -17.08 12.13 -7.72
C ILE A 4 -17.36 10.63 -7.80
N LEU A 5 -16.93 9.99 -8.89
CA LEU A 5 -16.91 8.53 -9.00
C LEU A 5 -15.49 8.00 -8.74
N LEU A 6 -15.31 7.31 -7.62
CA LEU A 6 -14.12 6.52 -7.33
C LEU A 6 -14.25 5.13 -7.97
N ILE A 7 -13.19 4.63 -8.59
CA ILE A 7 -13.16 3.30 -9.22
C ILE A 7 -11.96 2.54 -8.65
N SER A 8 -12.24 1.48 -7.91
CA SER A 8 -11.23 0.62 -7.29
C SER A 8 -11.67 -0.83 -7.29
N GLN A 9 -10.77 -1.77 -7.57
CA GLN A 9 -11.06 -3.20 -7.40
C GLN A 9 -11.28 -3.57 -5.93
N ASN A 10 -10.71 -2.82 -4.99
CA ASN A 10 -10.70 -3.14 -3.58
C ASN A 10 -11.18 -1.95 -2.76
N PHE A 11 -12.14 -2.21 -1.90
CA PHE A 11 -12.70 -1.22 -0.99
C PHE A 11 -13.06 -1.91 0.32
N TYR A 12 -13.35 -1.11 1.34
CA TYR A 12 -13.89 -1.56 2.62
C TYR A 12 -14.98 -2.64 2.41
N PRO A 13 -15.02 -3.72 3.20
CA PRO A 13 -14.27 -4.02 4.44
C PRO A 13 -12.88 -4.65 4.25
N GLU A 14 -12.35 -4.73 3.03
CA GLU A 14 -11.06 -5.38 2.83
C GLU A 14 -9.92 -4.70 3.61
N ILE A 15 -9.02 -5.50 4.18
CA ILE A 15 -7.96 -5.00 5.08
C ILE A 15 -6.68 -4.59 4.33
N GLY A 16 -6.62 -4.81 3.02
CA GLY A 16 -5.45 -4.50 2.21
C GLY A 16 -5.21 -3.00 2.07
N SER A 17 -3.95 -2.61 1.87
CA SER A 17 -3.55 -1.20 1.66
C SER A 17 -4.39 -0.50 0.58
N ALA A 18 -4.79 -1.22 -0.49
CA ALA A 18 -5.64 -0.67 -1.54
C ALA A 18 -7.03 -0.26 -1.07
N ALA A 19 -7.68 -1.12 -0.32
CA ALA A 19 -9.00 -0.84 0.22
C ALA A 19 -8.94 0.26 1.28
N ASN A 20 -7.96 0.22 2.19
CA ASN A 20 -7.77 1.24 3.22
C ASN A 20 -7.53 2.64 2.63
N ARG A 21 -6.69 2.73 1.59
CA ARG A 21 -6.45 4.01 0.90
C ARG A 21 -7.74 4.57 0.31
N MET A 22 -8.45 3.75 -0.47
CA MET A 22 -9.66 4.21 -1.14
C MET A 22 -10.78 4.53 -0.14
N LYS A 23 -10.84 3.80 0.98
CA LYS A 23 -11.71 4.10 2.14
C LYS A 23 -11.44 5.50 2.69
N ASN A 24 -10.18 5.84 2.94
CA ASN A 24 -9.83 7.16 3.48
C ASN A 24 -10.12 8.27 2.47
N ILE A 25 -9.78 8.10 1.19
CA ILE A 25 -10.13 9.08 0.15
C ILE A 25 -11.66 9.29 0.10
N PHE A 26 -12.43 8.21 0.16
CA PHE A 26 -13.89 8.27 0.17
C PHE A 26 -14.43 9.06 1.39
N ASN A 27 -14.04 8.68 2.60
CA ASN A 27 -14.52 9.33 3.83
C ASN A 27 -14.13 10.82 3.88
N HIS A 28 -12.86 11.13 3.62
CA HIS A 28 -12.36 12.50 3.65
C HIS A 28 -13.01 13.39 2.58
N LEU A 29 -13.30 12.87 1.38
CA LEU A 29 -14.04 13.65 0.37
C LEU A 29 -15.50 13.90 0.78
N GLU A 30 -16.19 12.91 1.36
CA GLU A 30 -17.55 13.10 1.89
C GLU A 30 -17.57 14.14 3.02
N GLU A 31 -16.61 14.08 3.95
CA GLU A 31 -16.47 15.04 5.06
C GLU A 31 -16.22 16.47 4.57
N GLN A 32 -15.54 16.63 3.43
CA GLN A 32 -15.31 17.91 2.78
C GLN A 32 -16.50 18.38 1.91
N GLY A 33 -17.63 17.65 1.96
CA GLY A 33 -18.88 18.03 1.31
C GLY A 33 -18.97 17.66 -0.17
N TYR A 34 -18.20 16.68 -0.65
CA TYR A 34 -18.39 16.09 -1.98
C TYR A 34 -19.46 14.99 -1.96
N ASP A 35 -20.07 14.74 -3.12
CA ASP A 35 -21.00 13.63 -3.32
C ASP A 35 -20.25 12.46 -3.96
N VAL A 36 -19.75 11.54 -3.12
CA VAL A 36 -18.80 10.51 -3.52
C VAL A 36 -19.51 9.18 -3.72
N TYR A 37 -19.21 8.56 -4.87
CA TYR A 37 -19.66 7.23 -5.24
C TYR A 37 -18.42 6.36 -5.44
N ILE A 38 -18.54 5.07 -5.15
CA ILE A 38 -17.46 4.11 -5.41
C ILE A 38 -17.96 2.89 -6.16
N LEU A 39 -17.34 2.63 -7.31
CA LEU A 39 -17.48 1.41 -8.08
C LEU A 39 -16.38 0.42 -7.67
N THR A 40 -16.79 -0.72 -7.12
CA THR A 40 -15.88 -1.74 -6.59
C THR A 40 -16.39 -3.16 -6.79
N THR A 41 -15.67 -4.17 -6.31
CA THR A 41 -16.12 -5.57 -6.31
C THR A 41 -16.46 -6.06 -4.91
N GLN A 42 -17.00 -7.28 -4.81
CA GLN A 42 -17.22 -7.93 -3.52
C GLN A 42 -15.88 -8.16 -2.78
N PRO A 43 -15.86 -8.00 -1.44
CA PRO A 43 -14.63 -8.09 -0.68
C PRO A 43 -14.12 -9.54 -0.69
N SER A 44 -12.86 -9.71 -1.11
CA SER A 44 -12.25 -11.04 -1.28
C SER A 44 -10.79 -11.11 -0.88
N TYR A 45 -10.08 -9.99 -0.77
CA TYR A 45 -8.66 -9.96 -0.39
C TYR A 45 -8.44 -9.68 1.11
N PRO A 46 -7.60 -10.45 1.84
CA PRO A 46 -6.76 -11.55 1.35
C PRO A 46 -7.49 -12.89 1.31
N ASN A 47 -8.64 -13.03 1.96
CA ASN A 47 -9.49 -14.21 1.89
C ASN A 47 -10.95 -13.80 2.07
N GLU A 48 -11.81 -14.14 1.11
CA GLU A 48 -13.24 -13.81 1.11
C GLU A 48 -13.98 -14.27 2.38
N LYS A 49 -13.55 -15.38 2.99
CA LYS A 49 -14.22 -15.94 4.17
C LYS A 49 -14.11 -15.02 5.39
N MET A 50 -13.09 -14.16 5.43
CA MET A 50 -12.91 -13.18 6.50
C MET A 50 -14.12 -12.25 6.58
N TYR A 51 -14.66 -11.82 5.42
CA TYR A 51 -15.71 -10.79 5.35
C TYR A 51 -17.12 -11.28 5.68
N LYS A 52 -17.25 -12.56 6.07
CA LYS A 52 -18.46 -13.09 6.72
C LYS A 52 -18.55 -12.68 8.19
N ASP A 53 -17.41 -12.36 8.81
CA ASP A 53 -17.33 -11.91 10.20
C ASP A 53 -17.59 -10.39 10.27
N LYS A 54 -18.55 -9.99 11.11
CA LYS A 54 -18.95 -8.58 11.28
C LYS A 54 -17.82 -7.71 11.82
N LYS A 55 -16.80 -8.27 12.47
CA LYS A 55 -15.67 -7.48 13.01
C LYS A 55 -14.88 -6.70 11.96
N TYR A 56 -14.90 -7.14 10.70
CA TYR A 56 -14.26 -6.42 9.60
C TYR A 56 -15.13 -5.30 9.03
N TRP A 57 -16.43 -5.32 9.35
CA TRP A 57 -17.39 -4.28 8.97
C TRP A 57 -17.53 -3.24 10.08
N ASN A 58 -16.40 -2.63 10.44
CA ASN A 58 -16.24 -1.78 11.62
C ASN A 58 -16.31 -0.26 11.34
N ASP A 59 -16.76 0.17 10.16
CA ASP A 59 -16.95 1.59 9.84
C ASP A 59 -18.46 1.94 9.80
N PRO A 60 -19.00 2.58 10.86
CA PRO A 60 -20.42 2.92 10.93
C PRO A 60 -20.86 3.91 9.85
N PHE A 61 -19.98 4.80 9.42
CA PHE A 61 -20.29 5.80 8.40
C PHE A 61 -20.54 5.12 7.06
N ILE A 62 -19.58 4.32 6.57
CA ILE A 62 -19.73 3.61 5.29
C ILE A 62 -20.87 2.58 5.36
N ASN A 63 -21.05 1.91 6.50
CA ASN A 63 -22.15 0.97 6.71
C ASN A 63 -23.53 1.65 6.71
N GLY A 64 -23.61 2.92 7.09
CA GLY A 64 -24.85 3.70 7.14
C GLY A 64 -25.18 4.45 5.86
N ILE A 65 -24.24 4.55 4.92
CA ILE A 65 -24.44 5.19 3.62
C ILE A 65 -25.37 4.33 2.74
N SER A 66 -26.17 4.99 1.90
CA SER A 66 -27.04 4.32 0.94
C SER A 66 -26.25 3.37 0.02
N GLU A 67 -26.81 2.18 -0.23
CA GLU A 67 -26.24 1.18 -1.14
C GLU A 67 -25.98 1.72 -2.55
N ASN A 68 -26.61 2.83 -2.93
CA ASN A 68 -26.37 3.48 -4.22
C ASN A 68 -25.02 4.21 -4.33
N LYS A 69 -24.36 4.54 -3.21
CA LYS A 69 -23.01 5.14 -3.21
C LYS A 69 -21.91 4.10 -3.24
N VAL A 70 -22.11 2.92 -2.65
CA VAL A 70 -21.14 1.81 -2.68
C VAL A 70 -21.58 0.74 -3.68
N ILE A 71 -21.22 0.95 -4.94
CA ILE A 71 -21.68 0.14 -6.08
C ILE A 71 -20.74 -1.06 -6.26
N ARG A 72 -21.21 -2.25 -5.85
CA ARG A 72 -20.46 -3.50 -5.99
C ARG A 72 -20.84 -4.26 -7.25
N LEU A 73 -19.90 -4.39 -8.18
CA LEU A 73 -20.04 -5.21 -9.38
C LEU A 73 -20.14 -6.69 -9.00
N SER A 74 -21.23 -7.34 -9.41
CA SER A 74 -21.37 -8.80 -9.33
C SER A 74 -20.40 -9.44 -10.32
N MET A 75 -19.47 -10.26 -9.86
CA MET A 75 -18.46 -10.93 -10.70
C MET A 75 -18.81 -12.41 -10.90
N ARG A 76 -18.63 -12.94 -12.11
CA ARG A 76 -18.85 -14.37 -12.42
C ARG A 76 -17.62 -15.20 -12.11
N HIS A 77 -16.43 -14.64 -12.35
CA HIS A 77 -15.17 -15.28 -12.03
C HIS A 77 -14.71 -14.88 -10.62
N GLU A 78 -13.84 -15.70 -10.04
CA GLU A 78 -13.27 -15.47 -8.71
C GLU A 78 -11.87 -14.85 -8.81
N LYS A 79 -11.63 -13.82 -8.00
CA LYS A 79 -10.36 -13.09 -7.95
C LYS A 79 -9.17 -13.95 -7.54
N GLN A 80 -9.38 -14.95 -6.67
CA GLN A 80 -8.32 -15.68 -5.99
C GLN A 80 -8.14 -17.13 -6.46
N LYS A 81 -8.61 -17.47 -7.67
CA LYS A 81 -8.38 -18.80 -8.23
C LYS A 81 -6.88 -19.08 -8.43
N LYS A 82 -6.47 -20.32 -8.13
CA LYS A 82 -5.09 -20.79 -8.33
C LYS A 82 -4.65 -20.60 -9.79
N SER A 83 -5.53 -20.93 -10.74
CA SER A 83 -5.27 -20.81 -12.18
C SER A 83 -5.08 -19.34 -12.60
N MET A 84 -3.99 -19.07 -13.32
CA MET A 84 -3.69 -17.77 -13.92
C MET A 84 -4.74 -17.34 -14.96
N SER A 85 -5.21 -18.27 -15.80
CA SER A 85 -6.19 -17.95 -16.85
C SER A 85 -7.53 -17.53 -16.26
N SER A 86 -7.98 -18.20 -15.19
CA SER A 86 -9.20 -17.80 -14.46
C SER A 86 -9.07 -16.40 -13.85
N ARG A 87 -7.89 -16.05 -13.32
CA ARG A 87 -7.61 -14.68 -12.84
C ARG A 87 -7.61 -13.66 -13.97
N LEU A 88 -7.06 -14.00 -15.14
CA LEU A 88 -7.12 -13.12 -16.31
C LEU A 88 -8.57 -12.88 -16.76
N TYR A 89 -9.41 -13.91 -16.81
CA TYR A 89 -10.85 -13.74 -17.13
C TYR A 89 -11.59 -12.87 -16.11
N TYR A 90 -11.25 -12.99 -14.82
CA TYR A 90 -11.75 -12.06 -13.80
C TYR A 90 -11.39 -10.61 -14.13
N TYR A 91 -10.13 -10.35 -14.46
CA TYR A 91 -9.66 -8.99 -14.75
C TYR A 91 -10.27 -8.41 -16.03
N ILE A 92 -10.43 -9.23 -17.08
CA ILE A 92 -11.11 -8.84 -18.31
C ILE A 92 -12.59 -8.55 -18.04
N GLU A 93 -13.27 -9.42 -17.29
CA GLU A 93 -14.67 -9.19 -16.90
C GLU A 93 -14.81 -7.88 -16.11
N PHE A 94 -13.90 -7.61 -15.18
CA PHE A 94 -13.88 -6.39 -14.40
C PHE A 94 -13.70 -5.15 -15.28
N MET A 95 -12.72 -5.18 -16.20
CA MET A 95 -12.50 -4.11 -17.18
C MET A 95 -13.75 -3.81 -18.00
N LEU A 96 -14.40 -4.84 -18.55
CA LEU A 96 -15.59 -4.69 -19.39
C LEU A 96 -16.78 -4.12 -18.62
N LYS A 97 -16.95 -4.53 -17.36
CA LYS A 97 -18.02 -4.02 -16.49
C LYS A 97 -17.78 -2.59 -16.05
N VAL A 98 -16.54 -2.23 -15.71
CA VAL A 98 -16.15 -0.84 -15.45
C VAL A 98 -16.40 0.02 -16.69
N HIS A 99 -15.98 -0.45 -17.87
CA HIS A 99 -16.22 0.25 -19.13
C HIS A 99 -17.69 0.52 -19.38
N TYR A 100 -18.52 -0.52 -19.28
CA TYR A 100 -19.97 -0.40 -19.48
C TYR A 100 -20.60 0.55 -18.44
N PHE A 101 -20.19 0.46 -17.17
CA PHE A 101 -20.72 1.33 -16.13
C PHE A 101 -20.38 2.80 -16.41
N VAL A 102 -19.10 3.11 -16.63
CA VAL A 102 -18.62 4.48 -16.87
C VAL A 102 -19.31 5.07 -18.10
N ARG A 103 -19.32 4.35 -19.22
CA ARG A 103 -19.92 4.83 -20.48
C ARG A 103 -21.38 5.27 -20.35
N ASN A 104 -22.14 4.61 -19.46
CA ASN A 104 -23.56 4.87 -19.27
C ASN A 104 -23.85 5.86 -18.13
N THR A 105 -22.88 6.21 -17.30
CA THR A 105 -23.10 7.01 -16.08
C THR A 105 -22.19 8.21 -15.93
N GLU A 106 -21.16 8.34 -16.78
CA GLU A 106 -20.16 9.41 -16.73
C GLU A 106 -20.79 10.80 -16.65
N GLU A 107 -21.90 11.06 -17.33
CA GLU A 107 -22.59 12.36 -17.36
C GLU A 107 -23.18 12.77 -16.00
N HIS A 108 -23.31 11.83 -15.05
CA HIS A 108 -23.78 12.10 -13.70
C HIS A 108 -22.68 12.53 -12.72
N PHE A 109 -21.42 12.48 -13.14
CA PHE A 109 -20.26 12.78 -12.29
C PHE A 109 -19.46 13.96 -12.86
N ASP A 110 -18.98 14.84 -11.98
CA ASP A 110 -18.10 15.95 -12.35
C ASP A 110 -16.64 15.49 -12.50
N LEU A 111 -16.27 14.41 -11.80
CA LEU A 111 -14.93 13.84 -11.77
C LEU A 111 -14.98 12.31 -11.67
N ILE A 112 -14.04 11.64 -12.34
CA ILE A 112 -13.81 10.20 -12.18
C ILE A 112 -12.40 10.00 -11.64
N TYR A 113 -12.24 9.25 -10.55
CA TYR A 113 -10.95 8.90 -9.96
C TYR A 113 -10.75 7.39 -10.05
N VAL A 114 -9.78 6.93 -10.85
CA VAL A 114 -9.51 5.50 -11.03
C VAL A 114 -8.12 5.14 -10.55
N THR A 115 -8.01 4.06 -9.78
CA THR A 115 -6.73 3.59 -9.24
C THR A 115 -6.20 2.33 -9.94
N SER A 116 -4.88 2.25 -10.12
CA SER A 116 -4.14 0.99 -10.28
C SER A 116 -3.89 0.35 -8.90
N PRO A 117 -3.66 -0.98 -8.77
CA PRO A 117 -2.45 -1.57 -9.32
C PRO A 117 -2.69 -2.44 -10.54
N ASN A 118 -3.91 -2.96 -10.76
CA ASN A 118 -4.20 -3.66 -12.00
C ASN A 118 -4.47 -2.64 -13.12
N ILE A 119 -3.94 -2.88 -14.32
CA ILE A 119 -4.14 -1.99 -15.46
C ILE A 119 -5.60 -1.97 -15.94
N PHE A 120 -6.38 -3.00 -15.58
CA PHE A 120 -7.70 -3.26 -16.11
C PHE A 120 -8.75 -2.24 -15.66
N ALA A 121 -8.67 -1.72 -14.42
CA ALA A 121 -9.57 -0.65 -13.95
C ALA A 121 -9.38 0.65 -14.74
N PRO A 122 -8.15 1.20 -14.82
CA PRO A 122 -7.87 2.35 -15.67
C PRO A 122 -8.24 2.13 -17.14
N TRP A 123 -8.00 0.94 -17.69
CA TRP A 123 -8.38 0.63 -19.06
C TRP A 123 -9.88 0.63 -19.28
N GLY A 124 -10.66 0.04 -18.39
CA GLY A 124 -12.11 0.12 -18.44
C GLY A 124 -12.60 1.57 -18.35
N THR A 125 -11.87 2.43 -17.64
CA THR A 125 -12.26 3.82 -17.38
C THR A 125 -11.83 4.79 -18.48
N LEU A 126 -10.69 4.59 -19.14
CA LEU A 126 -10.08 5.58 -20.05
C LEU A 126 -10.13 5.19 -21.52
N PHE A 127 -10.36 3.91 -21.85
CA PHE A 127 -10.29 3.43 -23.22
C PHE A 127 -11.69 3.30 -23.83
N LEU A 128 -11.83 3.79 -25.08
CA LEU A 128 -13.09 3.84 -25.84
C LEU A 128 -14.23 4.57 -25.13
N GLN A 129 -13.91 5.47 -24.19
CA GLN A 129 -14.89 6.36 -23.59
C GLN A 129 -15.09 7.62 -24.42
N LYS A 130 -16.16 8.37 -24.11
CA LYS A 130 -16.36 9.71 -24.67
C LYS A 130 -15.24 10.64 -24.18
N ASP A 131 -14.89 11.64 -24.98
CA ASP A 131 -13.87 12.65 -24.60
C ASP A 131 -14.24 13.32 -23.27
N SER A 132 -15.53 13.57 -23.04
CA SER A 132 -16.06 14.15 -21.79
C SER A 132 -15.78 13.34 -20.53
N ALA A 133 -15.62 12.01 -20.61
CA ALA A 133 -15.21 11.19 -19.47
C ALA A 133 -13.70 11.22 -19.28
N THR A 134 -12.95 11.20 -20.38
CA THR A 134 -11.49 11.23 -20.37
C THR A 134 -10.97 12.57 -19.78
N ASP A 135 -11.58 13.68 -20.17
CA ASP A 135 -11.22 15.06 -19.75
C ASP A 135 -11.48 15.38 -18.27
N LYS A 136 -12.15 14.48 -17.55
CA LYS A 136 -12.40 14.57 -16.10
C LYS A 136 -11.88 13.36 -15.32
N THR A 137 -11.12 12.47 -15.96
CA THR A 137 -10.56 11.30 -15.27
C THR A 137 -9.20 11.61 -14.67
N ILE A 138 -9.08 11.41 -13.35
CA ILE A 138 -7.84 11.40 -12.60
C ILE A 138 -7.38 9.95 -12.45
N LEU A 139 -6.14 9.70 -12.81
CA LEU A 139 -5.54 8.37 -12.75
C LEU A 139 -4.58 8.27 -11.58
N GLU A 140 -4.83 7.36 -10.66
CA GLU A 140 -3.92 7.05 -9.57
C GLU A 140 -3.04 5.83 -9.91
N ILE A 141 -1.72 6.02 -9.91
CA ILE A 141 -0.73 4.97 -10.12
C ILE A 141 -0.14 4.54 -8.78
N ARG A 142 -0.32 3.26 -8.49
CA ARG A 142 0.12 2.62 -7.24
C ARG A 142 1.15 1.53 -7.42
N ASP A 143 1.33 1.10 -8.66
CA ASP A 143 2.33 0.14 -9.08
C ASP A 143 2.65 0.37 -10.57
N LEU A 144 3.90 0.16 -10.95
CA LEU A 144 4.37 0.25 -12.33
C LEU A 144 4.09 -1.06 -13.05
N TRP A 145 2.80 -1.37 -13.22
CA TRP A 145 2.39 -2.50 -14.03
C TRP A 145 2.54 -2.15 -15.52
N PRO A 146 3.16 -3.00 -16.35
CA PRO A 146 3.45 -4.43 -16.14
C PRO A 146 4.82 -4.78 -15.52
N ASP A 147 5.73 -3.82 -15.34
CA ASP A 147 7.11 -4.08 -14.89
C ASP A 147 7.18 -4.79 -13.53
N SER A 148 6.27 -4.45 -12.62
CA SER A 148 6.20 -5.08 -11.30
C SER A 148 5.82 -6.55 -11.33
N VAL A 149 5.08 -7.00 -12.37
CA VAL A 149 4.74 -8.41 -12.54
C VAL A 149 5.91 -9.20 -13.09
N THR A 150 6.68 -8.64 -14.03
CA THR A 150 7.89 -9.27 -14.55
C THR A 150 8.97 -9.43 -13.47
N ALA A 151 9.03 -8.51 -12.50
CA ALA A 151 9.99 -8.58 -11.39
C ALA A 151 9.69 -9.67 -10.33
N LEU A 152 8.55 -10.36 -10.41
CA LEU A 152 8.14 -11.34 -9.40
C LEU A 152 8.58 -12.79 -9.72
N ASP A 153 9.52 -13.00 -10.66
CA ASP A 153 10.14 -14.28 -11.10
C ASP A 153 9.18 -15.42 -11.50
N LYS A 154 7.87 -15.20 -11.47
CA LYS A 154 6.86 -16.26 -11.58
C LYS A 154 6.03 -16.22 -12.87
N ILE A 155 6.10 -15.13 -13.63
CA ILE A 155 5.25 -14.93 -14.79
C ILE A 155 6.11 -14.41 -15.94
N ASN A 156 6.38 -15.28 -16.92
CA ASN A 156 6.87 -14.82 -18.22
C ASN A 156 5.68 -14.30 -19.04
N ILE A 157 5.61 -12.99 -19.20
CA ILE A 157 4.64 -12.28 -20.05
C ILE A 157 5.31 -11.60 -21.24
N ASP A 158 6.54 -11.98 -21.58
CA ASP A 158 7.40 -11.29 -22.57
C ASP A 158 6.71 -11.16 -23.92
N ILE A 159 5.96 -12.19 -24.34
CA ILE A 159 5.19 -12.20 -25.59
C ILE A 159 4.12 -11.09 -25.61
N PHE A 160 3.52 -10.79 -24.45
CA PHE A 160 2.48 -9.77 -24.32
C PHE A 160 3.03 -8.39 -23.93
N MET A 161 4.30 -8.28 -23.49
CA MET A 161 4.88 -7.04 -23.00
C MET A 161 4.72 -5.84 -23.94
N PRO A 162 4.92 -5.95 -25.28
CA PRO A 162 4.72 -4.82 -26.19
C PRO A 162 3.27 -4.28 -26.14
N MET A 163 2.29 -5.19 -26.08
CA MET A 163 0.89 -4.82 -25.94
C MET A 163 0.63 -4.17 -24.57
N LEU A 164 1.15 -4.73 -23.49
CA LEU A 164 0.98 -4.19 -22.14
C LEU A 164 1.64 -2.81 -21.97
N LYS A 165 2.79 -2.60 -22.60
CA LYS A 165 3.50 -1.31 -22.64
C LYS A 165 2.77 -0.26 -23.48
N LEU A 166 2.16 -0.67 -24.60
CA LEU A 166 1.24 0.20 -25.33
C LEU A 166 0.03 0.56 -24.47
N MET A 167 -0.47 -0.42 -23.71
CA MET A 167 -1.60 -0.22 -22.83
C MET A 167 -1.28 0.78 -21.70
N GLU A 168 -0.14 0.60 -21.06
CA GLU A 168 0.41 1.49 -20.05
C GLU A 168 0.56 2.92 -20.59
N LYS A 169 1.20 3.08 -21.76
CA LYS A 169 1.38 4.39 -22.41
C LYS A 169 0.06 5.12 -22.65
N ARG A 170 -0.93 4.45 -23.26
CA ARG A 170 -2.23 5.08 -23.59
C ARG A 170 -2.99 5.50 -22.34
N MET A 171 -2.91 4.70 -21.27
CA MET A 171 -3.51 5.03 -19.98
C MET A 171 -2.95 6.36 -19.44
N TYR A 172 -1.62 6.54 -19.47
CA TYR A 172 -1.00 7.82 -19.05
C TYR A 172 -1.38 8.99 -19.97
N GLN A 173 -1.48 8.76 -21.28
CA GLN A 173 -1.84 9.80 -22.25
C GLN A 173 -3.25 10.34 -22.04
N ASN A 174 -4.20 9.43 -21.82
CA ASN A 174 -5.63 9.75 -21.74
C ASN A 174 -6.03 10.39 -20.41
N ALA A 175 -5.37 10.06 -19.29
CA ALA A 175 -5.73 10.66 -18.00
C ALA A 175 -5.52 12.18 -17.98
N LYS A 176 -6.46 12.95 -17.42
CA LYS A 176 -6.35 14.42 -17.30
C LYS A 176 -5.16 14.81 -16.43
N LYS A 177 -5.12 14.27 -15.22
CA LYS A 177 -4.03 14.42 -14.25
C LYS A 177 -3.70 13.06 -13.62
N ILE A 178 -2.50 12.95 -13.06
CA ILE A 178 -2.01 11.69 -12.49
C ILE A 178 -1.67 11.87 -11.01
N VAL A 179 -2.20 10.99 -10.16
CA VAL A 179 -1.79 10.86 -8.77
C VAL A 179 -0.81 9.70 -8.65
N VAL A 180 0.28 9.87 -7.93
CA VAL A 180 1.22 8.79 -7.62
C VAL A 180 1.33 8.63 -6.11
N ASN A 181 1.36 7.39 -5.63
CA ASN A 181 1.65 7.12 -4.21
C ASN A 181 3.15 7.05 -3.91
N ASN A 182 3.99 7.18 -4.95
CA ASN A 182 5.43 7.16 -4.87
C ASN A 182 6.05 8.06 -5.94
N MET A 183 6.92 8.97 -5.51
CA MET A 183 7.62 9.90 -6.41
C MET A 183 8.50 9.19 -7.45
N SER A 184 9.01 8.00 -7.13
CA SER A 184 9.85 7.21 -8.06
C SER A 184 9.12 6.81 -9.35
N PHE A 185 7.79 6.86 -9.37
CA PHE A 185 7.00 6.54 -10.55
C PHE A 185 7.01 7.67 -11.59
N ILE A 186 7.23 8.93 -11.18
CA ILE A 186 7.16 10.08 -12.07
C ILE A 186 8.20 10.01 -13.20
N PRO A 187 9.50 9.73 -12.93
CA PRO A 187 10.48 9.55 -14.00
C PRO A 187 10.11 8.45 -15.01
N HIS A 188 9.51 7.35 -14.56
CA HIS A 188 9.05 6.28 -15.44
C HIS A 188 7.87 6.72 -16.32
N ILE A 189 6.85 7.34 -15.72
CA ILE A 189 5.68 7.84 -16.46
C ILE A 189 6.10 8.91 -17.49
N ASN A 190 7.06 9.77 -17.13
CA ASN A 190 7.60 10.81 -18.02
C ASN A 190 8.30 10.27 -19.28
N LYS A 191 8.70 8.99 -19.31
CA LYS A 191 9.19 8.33 -20.54
C LYS A 191 8.09 8.20 -21.60
N TYR A 192 6.82 8.17 -21.19
CA TYR A 192 5.67 7.95 -22.06
C TYR A 192 4.86 9.21 -22.36
N VAL A 193 4.79 10.13 -21.41
CA VAL A 193 4.03 11.38 -21.50
C VAL A 193 4.88 12.56 -21.03
N LYS A 194 4.81 13.69 -21.73
CA LYS A 194 5.43 14.95 -21.30
C LYS A 194 4.33 15.90 -20.83
N ASN A 195 4.65 16.80 -19.90
CA ASN A 195 3.77 17.87 -19.43
C ASN A 195 2.44 17.37 -18.82
N LYS A 196 2.48 16.31 -18.01
CA LYS A 196 1.33 15.90 -17.18
C LYS A 196 1.46 16.51 -15.79
N ASP A 197 0.32 16.92 -15.22
CA ASP A 197 0.25 17.32 -13.83
C ASP A 197 0.30 16.08 -12.94
N PHE A 198 1.20 16.09 -11.96
CA PHE A 198 1.37 15.03 -10.98
C PHE A 198 1.05 15.53 -9.58
N LEU A 199 0.35 14.70 -8.80
CA LEU A 199 0.25 14.84 -7.35
C LEU A 199 0.89 13.63 -6.67
N PHE A 200 1.86 13.88 -5.82
CA PHE A 200 2.33 12.87 -4.87
C PHE A 200 1.40 12.81 -3.66
N LEU A 201 0.72 11.68 -3.53
CA LEU A 201 -0.21 11.37 -2.46
C LEU A 201 0.16 9.99 -1.87
N PRO A 202 1.07 9.90 -0.90
CA PRO A 202 1.46 8.63 -0.31
C PRO A 202 0.30 8.00 0.47
N ASN A 203 0.47 6.77 0.93
CA ASN A 203 -0.42 6.26 1.97
C ASN A 203 -0.20 7.06 3.26
N ALA A 204 -1.25 7.15 4.05
CA ALA A 204 -1.27 7.92 5.29
C ALA A 204 -2.14 7.19 6.32
N ILE A 205 -2.13 7.72 7.54
CA ILE A 205 -3.02 7.34 8.63
C ILE A 205 -3.93 8.51 9.00
N ASN A 206 -4.98 8.25 9.75
CA ASN A 206 -5.82 9.27 10.36
C ASN A 206 -5.41 9.54 11.80
N ASN A 207 -5.80 10.69 12.34
CA ASN A 207 -5.59 11.06 13.73
C ASN A 207 -6.24 10.05 14.69
N GLU A 208 -7.41 9.50 14.35
CA GLU A 208 -8.08 8.46 15.14
C GLU A 208 -7.29 7.15 15.21
N GLU A 209 -6.37 6.91 14.28
CA GLU A 209 -5.50 5.74 14.27
C GLU A 209 -4.24 5.94 15.14
N LEU A 210 -3.98 7.16 15.61
CA LEU A 210 -2.88 7.50 16.52
C LEU A 210 -3.19 7.04 17.94
N ASN A 211 -2.85 5.79 18.23
CA ASN A 211 -3.00 5.22 19.57
C ASN A 211 -1.67 4.68 20.08
N PHE A 212 -0.97 5.49 20.87
CA PHE A 212 0.35 5.15 21.40
C PHE A 212 0.23 4.31 22.67
N ARG A 213 1.01 3.24 22.71
CA ARG A 213 1.24 2.45 23.92
C ARG A 213 2.63 2.74 24.47
N PRO A 214 2.86 2.58 25.79
CA PRO A 214 4.19 2.74 26.36
C PRO A 214 5.22 1.87 25.64
N LYS A 215 6.39 2.44 25.34
CA LYS A 215 7.54 1.68 24.82
C LYS A 215 7.89 0.56 25.80
N LYS A 216 8.29 -0.60 25.28
CA LYS A 216 8.81 -1.70 26.10
C LYS A 216 10.07 -1.24 26.83
N GLU A 217 10.32 -1.75 28.03
CA GLU A 217 11.52 -1.41 28.79
C GLU A 217 12.81 -1.90 28.10
N THR A 218 12.72 -3.01 27.38
CA THR A 218 13.84 -3.61 26.64
C THR A 218 13.84 -3.16 25.18
N PHE A 219 15.03 -2.81 24.68
CA PHE A 219 15.24 -2.51 23.27
C PHE A 219 14.73 -3.67 22.41
N SER A 220 13.86 -3.36 21.45
CA SER A 220 13.09 -4.36 20.73
C SER A 220 12.80 -3.94 19.30
N VAL A 221 12.76 -4.93 18.42
CA VAL A 221 12.53 -4.78 16.99
C VAL A 221 11.15 -5.33 16.63
N VAL A 222 10.44 -4.66 15.72
CA VAL A 222 9.14 -5.10 15.22
C VAL A 222 9.16 -5.30 13.71
N TYR A 223 8.45 -6.33 13.24
CA TYR A 223 8.11 -6.52 11.83
C TYR A 223 6.60 -6.71 11.67
N THR A 224 5.94 -5.88 10.88
CA THR A 224 4.50 -6.01 10.62
C THR A 224 4.19 -6.09 9.13
N GLY A 225 3.20 -6.93 8.79
CA GLY A 225 2.57 -6.94 7.47
C GLY A 225 2.75 -8.24 6.69
N ASN A 226 2.63 -8.13 5.37
CA ASN A 226 2.62 -9.27 4.46
C ASN A 226 4.02 -9.89 4.29
N LEU A 227 4.12 -11.21 4.38
CA LEU A 227 5.21 -12.05 3.87
C LEU A 227 4.77 -12.66 2.53
N GLY A 228 4.97 -11.87 1.48
CA GLY A 228 4.68 -12.23 0.09
C GLY A 228 5.94 -12.45 -0.73
N PHE A 229 5.78 -12.43 -2.05
CA PHE A 229 6.87 -12.71 -2.98
C PHE A 229 7.90 -11.60 -3.11
N ALA A 230 7.52 -10.35 -2.78
CA ALA A 230 8.40 -9.19 -2.79
C ALA A 230 9.23 -9.05 -1.50
N GLN A 231 8.83 -9.74 -0.42
CA GLN A 231 9.58 -9.75 0.84
C GLN A 231 10.68 -10.80 0.78
N ASP A 232 11.84 -10.46 1.35
CA ASP A 232 12.95 -11.39 1.47
C ASP A 232 12.77 -12.22 2.76
N ASN A 233 12.08 -13.36 2.62
CA ASN A 233 11.77 -14.21 3.77
C ASN A 233 13.02 -14.92 4.31
N THR A 234 13.98 -15.26 3.45
CA THR A 234 15.24 -15.88 3.87
C THR A 234 16.06 -14.91 4.71
N GLN A 235 16.22 -13.67 4.25
CA GLN A 235 16.88 -12.63 5.04
C GLN A 235 16.13 -12.36 6.36
N LEU A 236 14.79 -12.42 6.38
CA LEU A 236 14.02 -12.28 7.61
C LEU A 236 14.32 -13.38 8.64
N GLU A 237 14.43 -14.63 8.17
CA GLU A 237 14.79 -15.80 8.99
C GLU A 237 16.20 -15.67 9.57
N GLU A 238 17.17 -15.25 8.76
CA GLU A 238 18.54 -15.00 9.20
C GLU A 238 18.61 -13.89 10.26
N ILE A 239 17.89 -12.78 10.06
CA ILE A 239 17.79 -11.69 11.05
C ILE A 239 17.16 -12.21 12.35
N ALA A 240 16.10 -13.02 12.26
CA ALA A 240 15.45 -13.58 13.44
C ALA A 240 16.42 -14.45 14.28
N VAL A 241 17.24 -15.28 13.63
CA VAL A 241 18.27 -16.09 14.28
C VAL A 241 19.31 -15.21 14.97
N GLU A 242 19.81 -14.18 14.29
CA GLU A 242 20.83 -13.28 14.84
C GLU A 242 20.30 -12.43 16.01
N LEU A 243 19.09 -11.87 15.90
CA LEU A 243 18.45 -11.14 17.00
C LEU A 243 18.22 -12.05 18.22
N ASN A 244 17.85 -13.32 17.98
CA ASN A 244 17.73 -14.31 19.04
C ASN A 244 19.07 -14.59 19.74
N ARG A 245 20.16 -14.76 18.97
CA ARG A 245 21.52 -14.94 19.49
C ARG A 245 21.96 -13.74 20.35
N LEU A 246 21.62 -12.53 19.92
CA LEU A 246 21.91 -11.26 20.60
C LEU A 246 20.96 -10.94 21.76
N LYS A 247 19.97 -11.81 22.01
CA LYS A 247 18.93 -11.65 23.04
C LYS A 247 18.13 -10.36 22.89
N ILE A 248 17.87 -9.94 21.65
CA ILE A 248 17.05 -8.78 21.32
C ILE A 248 15.64 -9.28 21.00
N PRO A 249 14.61 -8.87 21.75
CA PRO A 249 13.22 -9.19 21.41
C PRO A 249 12.86 -8.76 19.99
N PHE A 250 12.43 -9.73 19.18
CA PHE A 250 11.95 -9.51 17.83
C PHE A 250 10.49 -9.98 17.72
N ASN A 251 9.59 -9.03 17.51
CA ASN A 251 8.15 -9.26 17.52
C ASN A 251 7.57 -9.10 16.11
N ALA A 252 6.91 -10.13 15.60
CA ALA A 252 6.43 -10.17 14.23
C ALA A 252 4.91 -10.38 14.15
N ILE A 253 4.18 -9.48 13.48
CA ILE A 253 2.77 -9.69 13.09
C ILE A 253 2.74 -9.92 11.59
N VAL A 254 2.59 -11.18 11.17
CA VAL A 254 2.75 -11.57 9.76
C VAL A 254 1.51 -12.22 9.17
N TYR A 255 1.22 -11.91 7.91
CA TYR A 255 0.21 -12.58 7.09
C TYR A 255 0.75 -12.84 5.69
N GLY A 256 0.02 -13.56 4.84
CA GLY A 256 0.42 -13.82 3.46
C GLY A 256 0.87 -15.25 3.23
N VAL A 257 1.34 -15.51 2.02
CA VAL A 257 1.60 -16.86 1.52
C VAL A 257 2.75 -17.57 2.25
N HIS A 258 3.73 -16.81 2.76
CA HIS A 258 4.90 -17.35 3.48
C HIS A 258 4.80 -17.19 5.01
N ALA A 259 3.68 -16.68 5.54
CA ALA A 259 3.56 -16.41 6.97
C ALA A 259 3.55 -17.67 7.85
N ASN A 260 2.98 -18.77 7.35
CA ASN A 260 2.97 -20.03 8.09
C ASN A 260 4.35 -20.70 8.09
N GLU A 261 5.09 -20.59 6.98
CA GLU A 261 6.47 -21.10 6.88
C GLU A 261 7.36 -20.38 7.90
N PHE A 262 7.29 -19.05 7.98
CA PHE A 262 8.04 -18.28 8.97
C PHE A 262 7.67 -18.63 10.43
N ARG A 263 6.38 -18.80 10.73
CA ARG A 263 5.93 -19.26 12.07
C ARG A 263 6.53 -20.62 12.42
N GLN A 264 6.50 -21.56 11.47
CA GLN A 264 7.06 -22.88 11.67
C GLN A 264 8.57 -22.82 11.86
N PHE A 265 9.29 -22.04 11.06
CA PHE A 265 10.73 -21.82 11.20
C PHE A 265 11.10 -21.35 12.62
N VAL A 266 10.42 -20.32 13.14
CA VAL A 266 10.68 -19.79 14.49
C VAL A 266 10.49 -20.86 15.57
N ASN A 267 9.46 -21.69 15.43
CA ASN A 267 9.17 -22.79 16.36
C ASN A 267 10.21 -23.91 16.28
N ASP A 268 10.53 -24.36 15.06
CA ASP A 268 11.48 -25.45 14.81
C ASP A 268 12.89 -25.09 15.27
N GLN A 269 13.29 -23.82 15.11
CA GLN A 269 14.57 -23.27 15.60
C GLN A 269 14.56 -22.92 17.10
N GLN A 270 13.40 -23.04 17.77
CA GLN A 270 13.23 -22.73 19.20
C GLN A 270 13.74 -21.33 19.60
N LEU A 271 13.46 -20.32 18.77
CA LEU A 271 13.94 -18.95 18.99
C LEU A 271 13.21 -18.30 20.18
N LYS A 272 13.88 -18.19 21.32
CA LYS A 272 13.31 -17.71 22.59
C LYS A 272 13.00 -16.21 22.63
N TYR A 273 13.72 -15.40 21.86
CA TYR A 273 13.54 -13.94 21.80
C TYR A 273 12.78 -13.50 20.54
N VAL A 274 12.25 -14.45 19.75
CA VAL A 274 11.45 -14.14 18.56
C VAL A 274 10.01 -14.58 18.82
N HIS A 275 9.08 -13.66 18.67
CA HIS A 275 7.66 -13.91 18.92
C HIS A 275 6.86 -13.59 17.67
N VAL A 276 6.14 -14.57 17.14
CA VAL A 276 5.24 -14.40 15.99
C VAL A 276 3.80 -14.40 16.47
N TYR A 277 3.09 -13.32 16.19
CA TYR A 277 1.73 -13.07 16.63
C TYR A 277 0.71 -13.38 15.53
N GLU A 278 -0.54 -13.55 15.94
CA GLU A 278 -1.69 -13.57 15.04
C GLU A 278 -1.91 -12.20 14.38
N THR A 279 -2.60 -12.19 13.24
CA THR A 279 -2.92 -10.95 12.54
C THR A 279 -3.88 -10.09 13.35
N LEU A 280 -3.58 -8.80 13.48
CA LEU A 280 -4.41 -7.82 14.19
C LEU A 280 -5.14 -6.88 13.21
N PRO A 281 -6.27 -6.27 13.63
CA PRO A 281 -6.81 -5.09 12.97
C PRO A 281 -5.76 -3.98 12.84
N LYS A 282 -5.90 -3.10 11.85
CA LYS A 282 -4.89 -2.07 11.54
C LYS A 282 -4.57 -1.17 12.75
N SER A 283 -5.58 -0.65 13.44
CA SER A 283 -5.41 0.22 14.62
C SER A 283 -4.66 -0.47 15.76
N GLU A 284 -4.95 -1.74 16.02
CA GLU A 284 -4.24 -2.54 17.02
C GLU A 284 -2.80 -2.84 16.60
N CYS A 285 -2.57 -3.11 15.30
CA CYS A 285 -1.24 -3.31 14.74
C CYS A 285 -0.37 -2.03 14.82
N LEU A 286 -0.96 -0.86 14.58
CA LEU A 286 -0.31 0.44 14.78
C LEU A 286 0.05 0.65 16.26
N SER A 287 -0.92 0.41 17.15
CA SER A 287 -0.69 0.51 18.60
C SER A 287 0.43 -0.43 19.07
N PHE A 288 0.45 -1.66 18.57
CA PHE A 288 1.50 -2.63 18.86
C PHE A 288 2.87 -2.19 18.34
N THR A 289 2.91 -1.66 17.11
CA THR A 289 4.14 -1.08 16.53
C THR A 289 4.71 0.00 17.44
N SER A 290 3.86 0.90 17.97
CA SER A 290 4.29 2.01 18.83
C SER A 290 5.05 1.59 20.10
N GLU A 291 4.87 0.36 20.59
CA GLU A 291 5.56 -0.18 21.77
C GLU A 291 7.06 -0.45 21.53
N HIS A 292 7.53 -0.46 20.28
CA HIS A 292 8.86 -0.92 19.90
C HIS A 292 9.83 0.20 19.61
N HIS A 293 11.13 -0.10 19.57
CA HIS A 293 12.16 0.91 19.37
C HIS A 293 12.48 1.10 17.90
N ILE A 294 12.55 0.00 17.14
CA ILE A 294 12.87 0.00 15.71
C ILE A 294 11.90 -0.91 14.97
N ALA A 295 11.50 -0.48 13.78
CA ALA A 295 10.75 -1.29 12.83
C ALA A 295 11.66 -1.76 11.69
N LEU A 296 11.55 -3.03 11.33
CA LEU A 296 12.29 -3.63 10.23
C LEU A 296 11.42 -3.67 8.97
N SER A 297 11.97 -3.20 7.85
CA SER A 297 11.34 -3.34 6.53
C SER A 297 12.35 -3.83 5.51
N ILE A 298 12.18 -5.06 5.02
CA ILE A 298 13.05 -5.65 4.00
C ILE A 298 12.26 -6.13 2.79
N LEU A 299 12.84 -5.94 1.60
CA LEU A 299 12.35 -6.45 0.32
C LEU A 299 13.47 -7.20 -0.40
N LYS A 300 13.10 -8.05 -1.35
CA LYS A 300 14.06 -8.68 -2.26
C LYS A 300 14.73 -7.62 -3.14
N GLN A 301 15.99 -7.86 -3.47
CA GLN A 301 16.73 -7.00 -4.39
C GLN A 301 16.17 -7.11 -5.81
N SER A 302 15.49 -6.06 -6.27
CA SER A 302 15.11 -5.86 -7.67
C SER A 302 14.96 -4.37 -7.96
N GLU A 303 15.26 -3.93 -9.19
CA GLU A 303 15.14 -2.51 -9.56
C GLU A 303 13.76 -1.92 -9.23
N VAL A 304 12.70 -2.70 -9.37
CA VAL A 304 11.33 -2.29 -9.03
C VAL A 304 11.14 -2.16 -7.52
N PHE A 305 11.55 -3.17 -6.73
CA PHE A 305 11.30 -3.18 -5.28
C PHE A 305 12.19 -2.22 -4.51
N MET A 306 13.38 -1.88 -5.01
CA MET A 306 14.21 -0.87 -4.35
C MET A 306 13.59 0.53 -4.42
N ASN A 307 12.67 0.76 -5.36
CA ASN A 307 12.07 2.07 -5.59
C ASN A 307 10.66 2.22 -5.02
N VAL A 308 10.17 1.31 -4.15
CA VAL A 308 8.83 1.42 -3.52
C VAL A 308 8.88 2.07 -2.14
N LEU A 309 7.77 2.70 -1.71
CA LEU A 309 7.54 3.15 -0.34
C LEU A 309 6.56 2.19 0.38
N PRO A 310 7.04 1.23 1.20
CA PRO A 310 6.18 0.24 1.83
C PRO A 310 5.29 0.83 2.91
N GLY A 311 4.07 0.32 3.02
CA GLY A 311 3.13 0.72 4.09
C GLY A 311 3.69 0.53 5.51
N LYS A 312 4.49 -0.52 5.74
CA LYS A 312 5.11 -0.78 7.06
C LYS A 312 6.13 0.29 7.48
N VAL A 313 6.79 0.95 6.52
CA VAL A 313 7.68 2.09 6.79
C VAL A 313 6.82 3.27 7.25
N ILE A 314 5.77 3.58 6.51
CA ILE A 314 4.82 4.65 6.84
C ILE A 314 4.19 4.43 8.22
N ASP A 315 3.65 3.23 8.47
CA ASP A 315 3.01 2.85 9.73
C ASP A 315 3.97 3.01 10.92
N ALA A 316 5.23 2.59 10.78
CA ALA A 316 6.24 2.72 11.83
C ALA A 316 6.59 4.19 12.13
N LEU A 317 6.86 4.98 11.08
CA LEU A 317 7.19 6.40 11.23
C LEU A 317 6.05 7.18 11.90
N CYS A 318 4.82 6.90 11.49
CA CYS A 318 3.63 7.46 12.11
C CYS A 318 3.47 7.09 13.59
N MET A 319 3.93 5.91 13.99
CA MET A 319 3.88 5.40 15.36
C MET A 319 5.13 5.72 16.20
N GLU A 320 5.94 6.69 15.78
CA GLU A 320 7.14 7.13 16.50
C GLU A 320 8.16 5.99 16.67
N VAL A 321 8.32 5.21 15.59
CA VAL A 321 9.28 4.11 15.48
C VAL A 321 10.17 4.34 14.26
N PRO A 322 11.45 4.70 14.47
CA PRO A 322 12.43 4.76 13.39
C PRO A 322 12.59 3.41 12.68
N VAL A 323 12.98 3.47 11.41
CA VAL A 323 13.04 2.28 10.55
C VAL A 323 14.48 1.84 10.28
N VAL A 324 14.69 0.54 10.19
CA VAL A 324 15.88 -0.07 9.56
C VAL A 324 15.42 -0.81 8.31
N THR A 325 16.02 -0.52 7.17
CA THR A 325 15.54 -1.04 5.88
C THR A 325 16.65 -1.19 4.84
N ASN A 326 16.41 -2.07 3.85
CA ASN A 326 17.33 -2.37 2.77
C ASN A 326 16.91 -1.73 1.42
N LEU A 327 16.06 -0.72 1.45
CA LEU A 327 15.45 -0.13 0.26
C LEU A 327 16.40 0.87 -0.41
N GLY A 328 16.00 1.41 -1.55
CA GLY A 328 16.79 2.41 -2.28
C GLY A 328 15.91 3.58 -2.73
N GLY A 329 16.44 4.33 -3.69
CA GLY A 329 15.74 5.40 -4.39
C GLY A 329 15.02 6.37 -3.45
N PHE A 330 13.76 6.66 -3.77
CA PHE A 330 12.96 7.65 -3.05
C PHE A 330 12.78 7.35 -1.54
N THR A 331 12.65 6.07 -1.16
CA THR A 331 12.46 5.73 0.26
C THR A 331 13.71 6.00 1.08
N LYS A 332 14.89 5.74 0.51
CA LYS A 332 16.17 6.07 1.12
C LYS A 332 16.34 7.57 1.29
N GLU A 333 16.11 8.34 0.23
CA GLU A 333 16.14 9.81 0.26
C GLU A 333 15.20 10.35 1.35
N LEU A 334 13.96 9.86 1.39
CA LEU A 334 12.98 10.27 2.38
C LEU A 334 13.40 9.96 3.82
N ILE A 335 13.99 8.79 4.07
CA ILE A 335 14.47 8.39 5.40
C ILE A 335 15.65 9.25 5.85
N GLN A 336 16.56 9.57 4.93
CA GLN A 336 17.76 10.37 5.19
C GLN A 336 17.42 11.85 5.39
N ASP A 337 16.59 12.44 4.52
CA ASP A 337 16.23 13.86 4.56
C ASP A 337 15.47 14.24 5.83
N TYR A 338 14.64 13.33 6.35
CA TYR A 338 13.93 13.53 7.59
C TYR A 338 14.69 13.00 8.82
N GLU A 339 15.82 12.31 8.64
CA GLU A 339 16.57 11.67 9.73
C GLU A 339 15.67 10.78 10.61
N VAL A 340 14.97 9.82 10.00
CA VAL A 340 13.94 8.98 10.66
C VAL A 340 14.24 7.49 10.65
N GLY A 341 15.46 7.11 10.27
CA GLY A 341 15.81 5.71 10.04
C GLY A 341 17.24 5.52 9.60
N ILE A 342 17.63 4.25 9.48
CA ILE A 342 18.85 3.84 8.78
C ILE A 342 18.41 3.00 7.59
N ASP A 343 18.66 3.53 6.39
CA ASP A 343 18.45 2.82 5.13
C ASP A 343 19.80 2.46 4.51
N ILE A 344 19.98 1.18 4.19
CA ILE A 344 21.17 0.65 3.54
C ILE A 344 20.73 -0.15 2.33
N GLU A 345 20.69 0.51 1.18
CA GLU A 345 20.35 -0.10 -0.10
C GLU A 345 21.07 -1.43 -0.37
N SER A 346 20.28 -2.47 -0.65
CA SER A 346 20.77 -3.83 -0.91
C SER A 346 21.60 -4.43 0.23
N ALA A 347 21.35 -4.02 1.47
CA ALA A 347 22.06 -4.52 2.63
C ALA A 347 22.01 -6.05 2.79
N THR A 348 23.15 -6.60 3.21
CA THR A 348 23.22 -7.96 3.75
C THR A 348 22.57 -8.02 5.12
N THR A 349 22.27 -9.24 5.57
CA THR A 349 21.81 -9.51 6.94
C THR A 349 22.76 -8.89 7.97
N GLU A 350 24.09 -9.01 7.79
CA GLU A 350 25.03 -8.44 8.76
C GLU A 350 24.92 -6.92 8.85
N LYS A 351 24.78 -6.22 7.72
CA LYS A 351 24.64 -4.76 7.70
C LYS A 351 23.36 -4.28 8.36
N LEU A 352 22.25 -5.00 8.19
CA LEU A 352 21.00 -4.70 8.90
C LEU A 352 21.13 -4.92 10.40
N ILE A 353 21.83 -5.98 10.83
CA ILE A 353 22.10 -6.22 12.24
C ILE A 353 23.01 -5.14 12.83
N GLU A 354 24.06 -4.71 12.12
CA GLU A 354 24.91 -3.59 12.52
C GLU A 354 24.08 -2.31 12.75
N ALA A 355 23.17 -1.97 11.83
CA ALA A 355 22.27 -0.80 11.97
C ALA A 355 21.33 -0.92 13.18
N ILE A 356 20.77 -2.11 13.44
CA ILE A 356 19.94 -2.36 14.63
C ILE A 356 20.77 -2.19 15.91
N LEU A 357 22.00 -2.69 15.92
CA LEU A 357 22.92 -2.56 17.05
C LEU A 357 23.38 -1.12 17.27
N GLU A 358 23.51 -0.32 16.21
CA GLU A 358 23.79 1.10 16.32
C GLU A 358 22.70 1.83 17.12
N TYR A 359 21.42 1.60 16.81
CA TYR A 359 20.32 2.15 17.61
C TYR A 359 20.31 1.64 19.05
N ARG A 360 20.59 0.34 19.25
CA ARG A 360 20.66 -0.25 20.60
C ARG A 360 21.74 0.42 21.45
N ASN A 361 22.89 0.73 20.84
CA ASN A 361 24.07 1.25 21.54
C ASN A 361 24.13 2.78 21.55
N ASN A 362 23.29 3.46 20.76
CA ASN A 362 23.23 4.91 20.68
C ASN A 362 21.80 5.44 20.98
N PRO A 363 21.42 5.55 22.27
CA PRO A 363 20.09 6.06 22.66
C PRO A 363 19.81 7.50 22.20
N VAL A 364 20.87 8.30 21.98
CA VAL A 364 20.73 9.68 21.48
C VAL A 364 20.26 9.67 20.03
N LEU A 365 20.88 8.85 19.18
CA LEU A 365 20.44 8.67 17.79
C LEU A 365 19.00 8.19 17.72
N LEU A 366 18.66 7.16 18.51
CA LEU A 366 17.30 6.62 18.58
C LEU A 366 16.29 7.72 18.95
N ARG A 367 16.56 8.46 20.03
CA ARG A 367 15.68 9.54 20.48
C ARG A 367 15.51 10.62 19.41
N ASN A 368 16.59 11.06 18.78
CA ASN A 368 16.53 12.10 17.75
C ASN A 368 15.68 11.64 16.56
N HIS A 369 15.94 10.44 16.04
CA HIS A 369 15.16 9.90 14.93
C HIS A 369 13.69 9.67 15.31
N THR A 370 13.40 9.21 16.54
CA THR A 370 12.03 9.08 17.06
C THR A 370 11.30 10.43 17.07
N GLU A 371 11.94 11.49 17.56
CA GLU A 371 11.34 12.83 17.56
C GLU A 371 11.11 13.36 16.15
N ASN A 372 12.05 13.12 15.24
CA ASN A 372 11.94 13.53 13.84
C ASN A 372 10.78 12.84 13.10
N THR A 373 10.38 11.63 13.50
CA THR A 373 9.24 10.96 12.83
C THR A 373 7.93 11.73 13.02
N LYS A 374 7.80 12.54 14.09
CA LYS A 374 6.62 13.38 14.32
C LYS A 374 6.45 14.42 13.20
N LYS A 375 7.56 14.97 12.70
CA LYS A 375 7.57 15.95 11.62
C LYS A 375 7.12 15.33 10.30
N ILE A 376 7.76 14.23 9.87
CA ILE A 376 7.38 13.56 8.60
C ILE A 376 5.93 13.04 8.65
N ARG A 377 5.48 12.57 9.82
CA ARG A 377 4.09 12.19 10.04
C ARG A 377 3.16 13.35 9.69
N SER A 378 3.32 14.51 10.34
CA SER A 378 2.43 15.66 10.14
C SER A 378 2.50 16.24 8.72
N GLU A 379 3.67 16.22 8.09
CA GLU A 379 3.85 16.85 6.77
C GLU A 379 3.43 15.95 5.60
N ILE A 380 3.60 14.63 5.72
CA ILE A 380 3.48 13.70 4.59
C ILE A 380 2.48 12.57 4.82
N PHE A 381 2.31 12.07 6.06
CA PHE A 381 1.61 10.81 6.33
C PHE A 381 0.30 10.92 7.12
N MET A 382 -0.31 12.11 7.15
CA MET A 382 -1.68 12.32 7.68
C MET A 382 -2.70 12.53 6.56
N TRP A 383 -3.80 11.78 6.58
CA TRP A 383 -4.88 11.92 5.59
C TRP A 383 -5.56 13.28 5.66
N GLU A 384 -5.75 13.81 6.86
CA GLU A 384 -6.35 15.13 7.13
C GLU A 384 -5.58 16.26 6.45
N THR A 385 -4.26 16.12 6.33
CA THR A 385 -3.42 17.10 5.60
C THR A 385 -3.42 16.81 4.11
N ASN A 386 -3.28 15.54 3.73
CA ASN A 386 -3.15 15.12 2.34
C ASN A 386 -4.43 15.28 1.52
N ILE A 387 -5.61 15.20 2.13
CA ILE A 387 -6.88 15.37 1.42
C ILE A 387 -6.98 16.76 0.80
N HIS A 388 -6.54 17.81 1.49
CA HIS A 388 -6.59 19.17 0.95
C HIS A 388 -5.75 19.30 -0.31
N ARG A 389 -4.57 18.68 -0.34
CA ARG A 389 -3.72 18.62 -1.54
C ARG A 389 -4.42 17.90 -2.69
N LEU A 390 -5.16 16.82 -2.40
CA LEU A 390 -5.96 16.13 -3.42
C LEU A 390 -7.10 17.03 -3.92
N ILE A 391 -7.81 17.71 -3.02
CA ILE A 391 -8.92 18.63 -3.35
C ILE A 391 -8.45 19.77 -4.25
N ASP A 392 -7.33 20.42 -3.91
CA ASP A 392 -6.73 21.48 -4.72
C ASP A 392 -6.33 20.95 -6.11
N PHE A 393 -5.82 19.73 -6.16
CA PHE A 393 -5.39 19.10 -7.40
C PHE A 393 -6.55 18.67 -8.31
N ILE A 394 -7.69 18.25 -7.76
CA ILE A 394 -8.85 17.80 -8.56
C ILE A 394 -9.87 18.90 -8.83
N SER A 395 -9.73 20.05 -8.17
CA SER A 395 -10.52 21.25 -8.45
C SER A 395 -10.17 21.84 -9.80
#